data_AF-A0A1H3DC61-F1
#
_entry.id   AF-A0A1H3DC61-F1
#
_cell.length_a   1.000
_cell.length_b   1.000
_cell.length_c   1.000
_cell.angle_alpha   90.00
_cell.angle_beta   90.00
_cell.angle_gamma   90.00
#
_symmetry.space_group_name_H-M   'P 1'
#
loop_
_entity.id
_entity.type
_entity.pdbx_description
1 polymer ?
#
loop_
_entity_poly.entity_id
_entity_poly.type
_entity_poly.pdbx_seq_one_letter_code
_entity_poly.pdbx_strand_id
1 'polypeptide(L)'
;MTEQIALRFPEGTRDRIKALARDGESMTALVLRALAAMEGQCDRQHHDDAGRDQGELDTLSVRLAALERRIAALERFGSTSKPDSSEPGAVAGYPVEARDMALGMQARGCTPAEIRVALEKAVGRSPGPKHLATALRRWSGQASVPADS
;
A
#
# COMPACT_ATOMS: atom_id res chain seq x y z
N MET A 1 -42.84 10.35 46.07
CA MET A 1 -42.38 10.78 44.73
C MET A 1 -41.83 9.54 44.05
N THR A 2 -42.44 9.10 42.95
CA THR A 2 -41.96 7.92 42.20
C THR A 2 -40.97 8.40 41.14
N GLU A 3 -39.69 8.07 41.33
CA GLU A 3 -38.66 8.34 40.32
C GLU A 3 -38.88 7.43 39.11
N GLN A 4 -39.13 8.03 37.95
CA GLN A 4 -39.32 7.31 36.70
C GLN A 4 -37.98 7.23 35.96
N ILE A 5 -37.42 6.03 35.84
CA ILE A 5 -36.22 5.78 35.04
C ILE A 5 -36.67 5.37 33.64
N ALA A 6 -36.33 6.18 32.63
CA ALA A 6 -36.57 5.85 31.23
C ALA A 6 -35.38 5.04 30.67
N LEU A 7 -35.61 3.75 30.40
CA LEU A 7 -34.61 2.87 29.79
C LEU A 7 -34.92 2.71 28.29
N ARG A 8 -33.90 2.90 27.45
CA ARG A 8 -33.97 2.60 26.01
C ARG A 8 -33.43 1.20 25.76
N PHE A 9 -34.23 0.35 25.14
CA PHE A 9 -33.82 -1.00 24.78
C PHE A 9 -33.69 -1.13 23.25
N PRO A 10 -32.74 -1.93 22.75
CA PRO A 10 -32.66 -2.28 21.34
C PRO A 10 -33.95 -2.93 20.82
N GLU A 11 -34.19 -2.85 19.52
CA GLU A 11 -35.34 -3.46 18.87
C GLU A 11 -35.41 -4.98 19.12
N GLY A 12 -36.62 -5.53 19.30
CA GLY A 12 -36.84 -6.95 19.61
C GLY A 12 -36.49 -7.38 21.05
N THR A 13 -36.00 -6.50 21.92
CA THR A 13 -35.73 -6.84 23.34
C THR A 13 -37.03 -7.22 24.08
N ARG A 14 -38.13 -6.55 23.75
CA ARG A 14 -39.46 -6.84 24.33
C ARG A 14 -39.93 -8.27 24.03
N ASP A 15 -39.70 -8.75 22.81
CA ASP A 15 -40.13 -10.08 22.38
C ASP A 15 -39.25 -11.16 23.00
N ARG A 16 -37.93 -10.90 23.14
CA ARG A 16 -37.01 -11.75 23.89
C ARG A 16 -37.41 -11.87 25.36
N ILE A 17 -37.79 -10.76 26.00
CA ILE A 17 -38.28 -10.76 27.39
C ILE A 17 -39.57 -11.56 27.52
N LYS A 18 -40.51 -11.40 26.59
CA LYS A 18 -41.77 -12.19 26.58
C LYS A 18 -41.53 -13.68 26.39
N ALA A 19 -40.55 -14.07 25.57
CA ALA A 19 -40.19 -15.48 25.37
C ALA A 19 -39.63 -16.15 26.64
N LEU A 20 -39.14 -15.37 27.60
CA LEU A 20 -38.65 -15.86 28.90
C LEU A 20 -39.76 -15.99 29.96
N ALA A 21 -40.99 -15.58 29.64
CA ALA A 21 -42.13 -15.65 30.54
C ALA A 21 -42.56 -17.08 30.82
N ARG A 22 -42.95 -17.36 32.06
CA ARG A 22 -43.59 -18.62 32.48
C ARG A 22 -44.96 -18.33 33.07
N ASP A 23 -45.88 -19.29 32.92
CA ASP A 23 -47.24 -19.14 33.43
C ASP A 23 -47.26 -19.00 34.96
N GLY A 24 -47.99 -17.99 35.45
CA GLY A 24 -48.13 -17.70 36.89
C GLY A 24 -46.98 -16.91 37.52
N GLU A 25 -46.02 -16.43 36.73
CA GLU A 25 -44.87 -15.69 37.26
C GLU A 25 -45.15 -14.19 37.44
N SER A 26 -44.57 -13.58 38.48
CA SER A 26 -44.63 -12.13 38.69
C SER A 26 -43.75 -11.38 37.67
N MET A 27 -44.19 -10.20 37.24
CA MET A 27 -43.44 -9.35 36.32
C MET A 27 -41.99 -9.09 36.81
N THR A 28 -41.81 -8.94 38.12
CA THR A 28 -40.49 -8.73 38.74
C THR A 28 -39.56 -9.93 38.53
N ALA A 29 -40.06 -11.16 38.68
CA ALA A 29 -39.25 -12.36 38.50
C ALA A 29 -38.84 -12.58 37.04
N LEU A 30 -39.73 -12.25 36.10
CA LEU A 30 -39.44 -12.24 34.67
C LEU A 30 -38.36 -11.19 34.31
N VAL A 31 -38.46 -9.97 34.86
CA VAL A 31 -37.46 -8.91 34.61
C VAL A 31 -36.09 -9.30 35.16
N LEU A 32 -36.01 -9.83 36.39
CA LEU A 32 -34.75 -10.27 36.98
C LEU A 32 -34.11 -11.41 36.18
N ARG A 33 -34.91 -12.36 35.67
CA ARG A 33 -34.41 -13.44 34.81
C ARG A 33 -33.91 -12.91 33.46
N ALA A 34 -34.63 -11.98 32.86
CA ALA A 34 -34.20 -11.38 31.61
C ALA A 34 -32.89 -10.59 31.76
N LEU A 35 -32.72 -9.85 32.87
CA LEU A 35 -31.47 -9.15 33.16
C LEU A 35 -30.31 -10.13 33.32
N ALA A 36 -30.48 -11.20 34.11
CA ALA A 36 -29.44 -12.23 34.28
C ALA A 36 -29.08 -12.94 32.95
N ALA A 37 -30.07 -13.18 32.08
CA ALA A 37 -29.84 -13.77 30.76
C ALA A 37 -29.09 -12.82 29.81
N MET A 38 -29.34 -11.50 29.90
CA MET A 38 -28.65 -10.49 29.10
C MET A 38 -27.22 -10.24 29.58
N GLU A 39 -26.97 -10.24 30.89
CA GLU A 39 -25.61 -10.13 31.46
C GLU A 39 -24.70 -11.28 30.98
N GLY A 40 -25.20 -12.52 31.03
CA GLY A 40 -24.45 -13.68 30.52
C GLY A 40 -24.28 -13.73 28.99
N GLN A 41 -25.02 -12.91 28.24
CA GLN A 41 -24.87 -12.79 26.77
C GLN A 41 -23.79 -11.77 26.39
N CYS A 42 -23.63 -10.69 27.16
CA CYS A 42 -22.54 -9.73 26.97
C CYS A 42 -21.17 -10.42 27.09
N ASP A 43 -20.97 -11.26 28.11
CA ASP A 43 -19.69 -11.95 28.32
C ASP A 43 -19.36 -12.95 27.21
N ARG A 44 -20.36 -13.61 26.62
CA ARG A 44 -20.16 -14.55 25.50
C ARG A 44 -19.83 -13.86 24.19
N GLN A 45 -20.50 -12.75 23.88
CA GLN A 45 -20.24 -12.01 22.63
C GLN A 45 -18.82 -11.42 22.61
N HIS A 46 -18.32 -10.93 23.75
CA HIS A 46 -16.95 -10.44 23.83
C HIS A 46 -15.89 -11.55 23.71
N HIS A 47 -16.20 -12.77 24.13
CA HIS A 47 -15.25 -13.88 24.08
C HIS A 47 -15.11 -14.48 22.66
N ASP A 48 -16.19 -14.50 21.88
CA ASP A 48 -16.18 -14.97 20.49
C ASP A 48 -15.48 -13.98 19.54
N ASP A 49 -15.55 -12.67 19.80
CA ASP A 49 -14.80 -11.66 19.04
C ASP A 49 -13.29 -11.74 19.30
N ALA A 50 -12.88 -11.92 20.57
CA ALA A 50 -11.45 -12.07 20.90
C ALA A 50 -10.80 -13.29 20.21
N GLY A 51 -11.54 -14.38 20.00
CA GLY A 51 -11.07 -15.55 19.26
C GLY A 51 -10.97 -15.34 17.74
N ARG A 52 -11.84 -14.52 17.16
CA ARG A 52 -11.77 -14.11 15.75
C ARG A 52 -10.59 -13.17 15.49
N ASP A 53 -10.39 -12.20 16.37
CA ASP A 53 -9.30 -11.24 16.26
C ASP A 53 -7.92 -11.92 16.34
N GLN A 54 -7.81 -12.95 17.18
CA GLN A 54 -6.58 -13.75 17.29
C GLN A 54 -6.27 -14.54 16.00
N GLY A 55 -7.30 -15.17 15.39
CA GLY A 55 -7.14 -15.87 14.11
C GLY A 55 -6.85 -14.92 12.94
N GLU A 56 -7.40 -13.72 12.96
CA GLU A 56 -7.08 -12.67 12.00
C GLU A 56 -5.63 -12.16 12.19
N LEU A 57 -5.17 -12.00 13.43
CA LEU A 57 -3.77 -11.68 13.72
C LEU A 57 -2.80 -12.76 13.18
N ASP A 58 -3.12 -14.03 13.41
CA ASP A 58 -2.30 -15.15 12.97
C ASP A 58 -2.23 -15.20 11.43
N THR A 59 -3.37 -15.03 10.75
CA THR A 59 -3.40 -15.00 9.29
C THR A 59 -2.67 -13.78 8.70
N LEU A 60 -2.77 -12.61 9.33
CA LEU A 60 -2.02 -11.41 8.95
C LEU A 60 -0.51 -11.60 9.15
N SER A 61 -0.09 -12.22 10.25
CA SER A 61 1.32 -12.50 10.53
C SER A 61 1.95 -13.43 9.49
N VAL A 62 1.23 -14.49 9.09
CA VAL A 62 1.66 -15.43 8.04
C VAL A 62 1.79 -14.72 6.69
N ARG A 63 0.84 -13.83 6.38
CA ARG A 63 0.83 -13.06 5.13
C ARG A 63 1.96 -12.03 5.08
N LEU A 64 2.27 -11.38 6.20
CA LEU A 64 3.43 -10.49 6.33
C LEU A 64 4.73 -11.27 6.10
N ALA A 65 4.93 -12.39 6.78
CA ALA A 65 6.13 -13.22 6.61
C ALA A 65 6.29 -13.76 5.17
N ALA A 66 5.19 -13.99 4.45
CA ALA A 66 5.23 -14.36 3.04
C ALA A 66 5.63 -13.19 2.13
N LEU A 67 5.13 -11.98 2.41
CA LEU A 67 5.49 -10.76 1.69
C LEU A 67 6.95 -10.38 1.92
N GLU A 68 7.44 -10.42 3.16
CA GLU A 68 8.83 -10.14 3.50
C GLU A 68 9.79 -11.11 2.80
N ARG A 69 9.47 -12.41 2.78
CA ARG A 69 10.27 -13.41 2.04
C ARG A 69 10.28 -13.13 0.54
N ARG A 70 9.15 -12.68 -0.02
CA ARG A 70 9.05 -12.34 -1.45
C ARG A 70 9.81 -11.07 -1.78
N ILE A 71 9.79 -10.06 -0.90
CA ILE A 71 10.61 -8.85 -1.02
C ILE A 71 12.08 -9.22 -0.93
N ALA A 72 12.51 -9.97 0.07
CA ALA A 72 13.90 -10.41 0.21
C ALA A 72 14.38 -11.23 -1.00
N ALA A 73 13.50 -12.06 -1.59
CA ALA A 73 13.81 -12.75 -2.84
C ALA A 73 13.94 -11.77 -4.01
N LEU A 74 13.00 -10.84 -4.17
CA LEU A 74 13.04 -9.82 -5.22
C LEU A 74 14.23 -8.87 -5.07
N GLU A 75 14.66 -8.54 -3.85
CA GLU A 75 15.87 -7.79 -3.57
C GLU A 75 17.10 -8.62 -3.93
N ARG A 76 17.16 -9.90 -3.58
CA ARG A 76 18.28 -10.77 -4.00
C ARG A 76 18.38 -10.93 -5.51
N PHE A 77 17.25 -11.06 -6.22
CA PHE A 77 17.20 -11.15 -7.68
C PHE A 77 17.37 -9.78 -8.38
N GLY A 78 16.98 -8.69 -7.71
CA GLY A 78 17.10 -7.31 -8.19
C GLY A 78 18.47 -6.69 -7.94
N SER A 79 19.16 -7.09 -6.85
CA SER A 79 20.51 -6.64 -6.51
C SER A 79 21.60 -7.27 -7.38
N THR A 80 21.33 -8.41 -8.04
CA THR A 80 22.23 -8.95 -9.08
C THR A 80 21.99 -8.33 -10.45
N SER A 81 20.92 -7.56 -10.63
CA SER A 81 20.50 -6.99 -11.91
C SER A 81 19.88 -5.60 -11.77
N LYS A 82 20.59 -4.65 -11.14
CA LYS A 82 20.41 -3.22 -11.47
C LYS A 82 21.51 -2.34 -10.85
N PRO A 83 22.29 -1.59 -11.66
CA PRO A 83 22.43 -0.19 -11.37
C PRO A 83 21.06 0.46 -11.69
N ASP A 84 20.41 0.90 -10.63
CA ASP A 84 19.44 1.98 -10.56
C ASP A 84 18.87 2.50 -11.90
N SER A 85 17.62 2.17 -12.19
CA SER A 85 16.89 2.77 -13.33
C SER A 85 15.41 2.44 -13.24
N SER A 86 14.67 3.11 -12.36
CA SER A 86 13.21 3.29 -12.50
C SER A 86 12.71 4.46 -11.63
N GLU A 87 13.09 5.69 -11.96
CA GLU A 87 12.08 6.76 -11.96
C GLU A 87 11.37 6.74 -13.32
N PRO A 88 10.05 7.00 -13.37
CA PRO A 88 9.34 7.23 -14.62
C PRO A 88 9.78 8.60 -15.18
N GLY A 89 10.93 8.61 -15.87
CA GLY A 89 11.56 9.84 -16.41
C GLY A 89 13.07 9.94 -16.15
N ALA A 90 13.70 8.96 -15.50
CA ALA A 90 15.14 8.98 -15.24
C ALA A 90 15.95 8.71 -16.51
N VAL A 91 16.49 9.80 -17.06
CA VAL A 91 17.69 9.81 -17.88
C VAL A 91 18.89 9.48 -16.98
N ALA A 92 18.94 8.24 -16.50
CA ALA A 92 20.00 7.70 -15.65
C ALA A 92 20.62 6.50 -16.37
N GLY A 93 21.88 6.62 -16.78
CA GLY A 93 22.65 5.50 -17.35
C GLY A 93 23.46 5.79 -18.61
N TYR A 94 23.46 7.02 -19.14
CA TYR A 94 24.39 7.37 -20.23
C TYR A 94 25.71 7.93 -19.66
N PRO A 95 26.88 7.38 -20.06
CA PRO A 95 28.17 7.94 -19.66
C PRO A 95 28.30 9.38 -20.13
N VAL A 96 29.07 10.20 -19.41
CA VAL A 96 29.31 11.62 -19.73
C VAL A 96 29.75 11.78 -21.19
N GLU A 97 30.70 10.95 -21.62
CA GLU A 97 31.23 10.93 -23.00
C GLU A 97 30.13 10.75 -24.07
N ALA A 98 29.14 9.89 -23.81
CA ALA A 98 28.05 9.67 -24.76
C ALA A 98 27.07 10.84 -24.81
N ARG A 99 26.87 11.53 -23.67
CA ARG A 99 26.04 12.73 -23.60
C ARG A 99 26.71 13.88 -24.35
N ASP A 100 27.99 14.10 -24.13
CA ASP A 100 28.78 15.14 -24.79
C ASP A 100 28.86 14.90 -26.30
N MET A 101 29.05 13.64 -26.72
CA MET A 101 29.00 13.25 -28.12
C MET A 101 27.63 13.57 -28.74
N ALA A 102 26.53 13.21 -28.08
CA ALA A 102 25.18 13.45 -28.59
C ALA A 102 24.86 14.95 -28.69
N LEU A 103 25.27 15.75 -27.70
CA LEU A 103 25.16 17.21 -27.73
C LEU A 103 26.02 17.82 -28.85
N GLY A 104 27.24 17.32 -29.04
CA GLY A 104 28.13 17.75 -30.13
C GLY A 104 27.61 17.37 -31.52
N MET A 105 26.90 16.25 -31.66
CA MET A 105 26.19 15.89 -32.90
C MET A 105 24.98 16.80 -33.12
N GLN A 106 24.22 17.12 -32.07
CA GLN A 106 23.11 18.07 -32.17
C GLN A 106 23.57 19.47 -32.61
N ALA A 107 24.68 19.97 -32.03
CA ALA A 107 25.26 21.27 -32.41
C ALA A 107 25.74 21.31 -33.88
N ARG A 108 26.13 20.15 -34.43
CA ARG A 108 26.50 20.00 -35.85
C ARG A 108 25.31 19.84 -36.79
N GLY A 109 24.08 19.86 -36.26
CA GLY A 109 22.86 19.70 -37.06
C GLY A 109 22.56 18.27 -37.50
N CYS A 110 23.18 17.26 -36.88
CA CYS A 110 22.86 15.85 -37.17
C CYS A 110 21.40 15.54 -36.86
N THR A 111 20.82 14.62 -37.63
CA THR A 111 19.42 14.27 -37.46
C THR A 111 19.20 13.46 -36.17
N PRO A 112 18.00 13.52 -35.56
CA PRO A 112 17.65 12.67 -34.42
C PRO A 112 17.84 11.17 -34.67
N ALA A 113 17.78 10.71 -35.92
CA ALA A 113 18.05 9.31 -36.26
C ALA A 113 19.55 8.99 -36.15
N GLU A 114 20.41 9.85 -36.67
CA GLU A 114 21.87 9.69 -36.63
C GLU A 114 22.41 9.73 -35.20
N ILE A 115 21.91 10.65 -34.37
CA ILE A 115 22.30 10.75 -32.95
C ILE A 115 21.97 9.45 -32.21
N ARG A 116 20.81 8.85 -32.50
CA ARG A 116 20.40 7.57 -31.90
C ARG A 116 21.28 6.41 -32.35
N VAL A 117 21.59 6.32 -33.64
CA VAL A 117 22.51 5.30 -34.18
C VAL A 117 23.89 5.42 -33.54
N ALA A 118 24.38 6.65 -33.35
CA ALA A 118 25.65 6.90 -32.68
C ALA A 118 25.62 6.52 -31.19
N LEU A 119 24.54 6.82 -30.48
CA LEU A 119 24.35 6.43 -29.07
C LEU A 119 24.26 4.91 -28.91
N GLU A 120 23.50 4.24 -29.79
CA GLU A 120 23.41 2.78 -29.82
C GLU A 120 24.78 2.14 -30.08
N LYS A 121 25.58 2.72 -31.00
CA LYS A 121 26.93 2.23 -31.29
C LYS A 121 27.90 2.44 -30.12
N ALA A 122 27.79 3.55 -29.40
CA ALA A 122 28.72 3.91 -28.34
C ALA A 122 28.41 3.23 -26.99
N VAL A 123 27.11 3.06 -26.66
CA VAL A 123 26.66 2.61 -25.33
C VAL A 123 25.82 1.33 -25.42
N GLY A 124 25.51 0.84 -26.61
CA GLY A 124 24.61 -0.29 -26.82
C GLY A 124 23.16 0.01 -26.49
N ARG A 125 22.83 1.30 -26.31
CA ARG A 125 21.49 1.79 -25.95
C ARG A 125 21.25 3.17 -26.54
N SER A 126 20.03 3.43 -26.98
CA SER A 126 19.57 4.74 -27.46
C SER A 126 18.25 5.15 -26.82
N PRO A 127 18.02 6.45 -26.52
CA PRO A 127 16.71 6.95 -26.14
C PRO A 127 15.68 6.70 -27.24
N GLY A 128 14.42 6.44 -26.86
CA GLY A 128 13.32 6.31 -27.80
C GLY A 128 13.13 7.59 -28.64
N PRO A 129 12.59 7.50 -29.86
CA PRO A 129 12.51 8.64 -30.79
C PRO A 129 11.72 9.84 -30.22
N LYS A 130 10.70 9.57 -29.39
CA LYS A 130 9.89 10.60 -28.71
C LYS A 130 10.58 11.26 -27.52
N HIS A 131 11.65 10.64 -26.99
CA HIS A 131 12.32 11.07 -25.76
C HIS A 131 13.69 11.69 -25.99
N LEU A 132 14.26 11.58 -27.19
CA LEU A 132 15.59 12.11 -27.51
C LEU A 132 15.66 13.63 -27.33
N ALA A 133 14.67 14.38 -27.82
CA ALA A 133 14.66 15.84 -27.70
C ALA A 133 14.64 16.30 -26.23
N THR A 134 13.86 15.62 -25.40
CA THR A 134 13.80 15.87 -23.96
C THR A 134 15.11 15.49 -23.27
N ALA A 135 15.72 14.37 -23.66
CA ALA A 135 17.01 13.92 -23.12
C ALA A 135 18.14 14.90 -23.45
N LEU A 136 18.24 15.35 -24.71
CA LEU A 136 19.23 16.34 -25.15
C LEU A 136 19.09 17.66 -24.39
N ARG A 137 17.85 18.17 -24.23
CA ARG A 137 17.59 19.39 -23.44
C ARG A 137 18.00 19.23 -21.98
N ARG A 138 17.78 18.05 -21.40
CA ARG A 138 18.21 17.77 -20.02
C ARG A 138 19.73 17.70 -19.91
N TRP A 139 20.40 17.06 -20.86
CA TRP A 139 21.87 16.95 -20.87
C TRP A 139 22.55 18.30 -21.07
N SER A 140 22.01 19.17 -21.93
CA SER A 140 22.55 20.52 -22.11
C SER A 140 22.48 21.37 -20.84
N GLY A 141 21.50 21.13 -19.97
CA GLY A 141 21.38 21.82 -18.68
C GLY A 141 22.24 21.21 -17.55
N GLN A 142 22.79 20.01 -17.75
CA GLN A 142 23.65 19.33 -16.77
C GLN A 142 25.15 19.51 -17.04
N ALA A 143 25.51 19.97 -18.24
CA ALA A 143 26.90 20.18 -18.66
C ALA A 143 27.60 21.39 -18.00
N SER A 144 26.95 22.09 -17.06
CA SER A 144 27.45 23.37 -16.50
C SER A 144 27.79 23.34 -15.00
N VAL A 145 28.08 22.18 -14.40
CA VAL A 145 28.69 22.15 -13.05
C VAL A 145 30.15 21.72 -13.18
N PRO A 146 31.11 22.66 -13.29
CA PRO A 146 32.50 22.34 -13.03
C PRO A 146 32.60 21.92 -11.56
N ALA A 147 33.06 20.70 -11.34
CA ALA A 147 33.49 20.24 -10.02
C ALA A 147 34.82 20.95 -9.71
N ASP A 148 34.75 22.14 -9.13
CA ASP A 148 35.93 22.80 -8.55
C ASP A 148 36.21 22.20 -7.17
N SER A 149 37.29 21.41 -7.15
CA SER A 149 38.39 21.29 -6.18
C SER A 149 38.11 21.52 -4.69
#